data_AF-A0A8J3B3S3-F1
#
_entry.id   AF-A0A8J3B3S3-F1
#
_cell.length_a   1.000
_cell.length_b   1.000
_cell.length_c   1.000
_cell.angle_alpha   90.00
_cell.angle_beta   90.00
_cell.angle_gamma   90.00
#
_symmetry.space_group_name_H-M   'P 1'
#
loop_
_entity.id
_entity.type
_entity.pdbx_description
1 polymer ?
#
loop_
_entity_poly.entity_id
_entity_poly.type
_entity_poly.pdbx_seq_one_letter_code
_entity_poly.pdbx_strand_id
1 'polypeptide(L)' 'MDDEAARELDRLRREIGHTAHELANVLGIVQNYVAFLAEDLPADPDSPARKDLPPLESATERAIALVQQLQHTVAGVP' A
#
# COMPACT_ATOMS: atom_id res chain seq x y z
N MET A 1 24.42 3.58 27.66
CA MET A 1 23.53 4.46 26.86
C MET A 1 23.10 3.80 25.55
N ASP A 2 23.86 2.84 25.02
CA ASP A 2 23.55 2.16 23.75
C ASP A 2 22.30 1.25 23.80
N ASP A 3 22.00 0.64 24.96
CA ASP A 3 20.86 -0.29 25.10
C ASP A 3 19.48 0.39 25.04
N GLU A 4 19.39 1.67 25.41
CA GLU A 4 18.12 2.41 25.33
C GLU A 4 17.82 2.83 23.89
N ALA A 5 18.82 3.37 23.19
CA ALA A 5 18.72 3.70 21.77
C ALA A 5 18.43 2.46 20.91
N ALA A 6 19.07 1.33 21.21
CA ALA A 6 18.82 0.06 20.52
C ALA A 6 17.39 -0.45 20.73
N ARG A 7 16.87 -0.38 21.98
CA ARG A 7 15.49 -0.77 22.30
C ARG A 7 14.46 0.13 21.63
N GLU A 8 14.72 1.44 21.58
CA GLU A 8 13.82 2.37 20.91
C GLU A 8 13.81 2.18 19.39
N LEU A 9 14.98 1.96 18.77
CA LEU A 9 15.05 1.64 17.34
C LEU A 9 14.28 0.35 17.01
N ASP A 10 14.41 -0.68 17.84
CA ASP A 10 13.72 -1.96 17.68
C ASP A 10 12.19 -1.81 17.87
N ARG A 11 11.76 -0.95 18.82
CA ARG A 11 10.34 -0.57 18.98
C ARG A 11 9.80 0.12 17.72
N LEU A 12 10.51 1.14 17.23
CA LEU A 12 10.13 1.87 16.02
C LEU A 12 10.06 0.95 14.80
N ARG A 13 11.02 0.02 14.64
CA ARG A 13 11.00 -0.95 13.55
C ARG A 13 9.75 -1.82 13.57
N ARG A 14 9.37 -2.35 14.74
CA ARG A 14 8.13 -3.13 14.85
C ARG A 14 6.89 -2.32 14.53
N GLU A 15 6.81 -1.09 15.03
CA GLU A 15 5.66 -0.20 14.81
C GLU A 15 5.48 0.16 13.34
N ILE A 16 6.58 0.53 12.66
CA ILE A 16 6.56 0.83 11.23
C ILE A 16 6.24 -0.44 10.42
N GLY A 17 6.82 -1.59 10.77
CA GLY A 17 6.55 -2.86 10.10
C GLY A 17 5.08 -3.28 10.20
N HIS A 18 4.49 -3.14 11.39
CA HIS A 18 3.06 -3.39 11.62
C HIS A 18 2.19 -2.44 10.79
N THR A 19 2.48 -1.13 10.84
CA THR A 19 1.73 -0.12 10.09
C THR A 19 1.81 -0.34 8.58
N ALA A 20 3.00 -0.70 8.07
CA ALA A 20 3.20 -1.00 6.67
C ALA A 20 2.41 -2.25 6.23
N HIS A 21 2.36 -3.29 7.08
CA HIS A 21 1.55 -4.47 6.80
C HIS A 21 0.05 -4.16 6.75
N GLU A 22 -0.48 -3.42 7.73
CA GLU A 22 -1.88 -2.95 7.74
C GLU A 22 -2.21 -2.14 6.48
N LEU A 23 -1.31 -1.23 6.09
CA LEU A 23 -1.50 -0.40 4.90
C LEU A 23 -1.50 -1.25 3.61
N ALA A 24 -0.63 -2.25 3.51
CA ALA A 24 -0.63 -3.18 2.37
C ALA A 24 -1.96 -3.92 2.27
N ASN A 25 -2.52 -4.38 3.39
CA ASN A 25 -3.81 -5.08 3.42
C ASN A 25 -4.95 -4.18 2.92
N VAL A 26 -5.02 -2.93 3.40
CA VAL A 26 -6.04 -1.96 2.97
C VAL A 26 -5.90 -1.64 1.48
N LEU A 27 -4.68 -1.40 0.99
CA LEU A 27 -4.44 -1.14 -0.42
C LEU A 27 -4.80 -2.33 -1.31
N GLY A 28 -4.56 -3.56 -0.85
CA GLY A 28 -5.01 -4.77 -1.54
C GLY A 28 -6.53 -4.84 -1.67
N ILE A 29 -7.28 -4.45 -0.63
CA ILE A 29 -8.74 -4.35 -0.69
C ILE A 29 -9.18 -3.30 -1.73
N VAL A 30 -8.55 -2.12 -1.71
CA VAL A 30 -8.84 -1.05 -2.68
C VAL A 30 -8.57 -1.53 -4.10
N GLN A 31 -7.44 -2.19 -4.35
CA GLN A 31 -7.08 -2.71 -5.67
C GLN A 31 -8.11 -3.73 -6.17
N ASN A 32 -8.49 -4.67 -5.30
CA ASN A 32 -9.51 -5.68 -5.64
C ASN A 32 -10.85 -5.03 -5.96
N TYR A 33 -11.24 -3.98 -5.23
CA TYR A 33 -12.49 -3.28 -5.49
C TYR A 33 -12.45 -2.46 -6.78
N VAL A 34 -11.32 -1.84 -7.10
CA VAL A 34 -11.11 -1.15 -8.39
C VAL A 34 -11.22 -2.15 -9.56
N ALA A 35 -10.58 -3.32 -9.45
CA ALA A 35 -10.70 -4.38 -10.44
C ALA A 35 -12.14 -4.87 -10.60
N PHE A 36 -12.84 -5.09 -9.49
CA PHE A 36 -14.26 -5.46 -9.50
C PHE A 36 -15.14 -4.41 -10.18
N LEU A 37 -14.93 -3.12 -9.88
CA LEU A 37 -15.66 -2.03 -10.54
C LEU A 37 -15.36 -1.95 -12.04
N ALA A 38 -14.16 -2.31 -12.48
CA ALA A 38 -13.82 -2.35 -13.90
C ALA A 38 -14.62 -3.40 -14.68
N GLU A 39 -14.99 -4.51 -14.03
CA GLU A 39 -15.82 -5.56 -14.60
C GLU A 39 -17.31 -5.16 -14.68
N ASP A 40 -17.81 -4.44 -13.67
CA ASP A 40 -19.24 -4.10 -13.55
C ASP A 40 -19.62 -2.78 -14.25
N LEU A 41 -18.67 -1.85 -14.41
CA LEU A 41 -18.96 -0.56 -15.02
C LEU A 41 -19.18 -0.69 -16.54
N PRO A 42 -20.24 -0.03 -17.08
CA PRO A 42 -20.54 -0.03 -18.50
C PRO A 42 -19.32 0.34 -19.33
N ALA A 43 -19.12 -0.34 -20.48
CA ALA A 43 -18.02 -0.09 -21.41
C ALA A 43 -18.04 1.26 -22.12
N ASP A 44 -18.93 2.16 -21.69
CA ASP A 44 -19.03 3.51 -22.19
C ASP A 44 -17.72 4.28 -21.94
N PRO A 45 -16.97 4.64 -23.00
CA PRO A 45 -15.72 5.38 -22.87
C PRO A 45 -15.93 6.80 -22.34
N ASP A 46 -17.16 7.32 -22.33
CA ASP A 46 -17.48 8.64 -21.80
C ASP A 46 -17.95 8.64 -20.33
N SER A 47 -18.15 7.46 -19.74
CA SER A 47 -18.47 7.32 -18.32
C SER A 47 -17.35 7.90 -17.46
N PRO A 48 -17.61 8.94 -16.64
CA PRO A 48 -16.62 9.50 -15.72
C PRO A 48 -16.06 8.44 -14.78
N ALA A 49 -16.93 7.54 -14.27
CA ALA A 49 -16.52 6.45 -13.39
C ALA A 49 -15.51 5.51 -14.05
N ARG A 50 -15.63 5.23 -15.35
CA ARG A 50 -14.61 4.43 -16.08
C ARG A 50 -13.30 5.18 -16.26
N LYS A 51 -13.36 6.49 -16.51
CA LYS A 51 -12.16 7.34 -16.69
C LYS A 51 -11.33 7.43 -15.40
N ASP A 52 -11.97 7.29 -14.24
CA ASP A 52 -11.32 7.36 -12.93
C ASP A 52 -10.65 6.04 -12.50
N LEU A 53 -11.02 4.89 -13.10
CA LEU A 53 -10.44 3.59 -12.71
C LEU A 53 -8.93 3.46 -12.99
N PRO A 54 -8.40 3.78 -14.18
CA PRO A 54 -6.96 3.62 -14.44
C PRO A 54 -6.07 4.49 -13.51
N PRO A 55 -6.42 5.76 -13.23
CA PRO A 55 -5.71 6.53 -12.20
C PRO A 55 -5.73 5.90 -10.81
N LEU A 56 -6.88 5.33 -10.38
CA LEU A 56 -7.01 4.67 -9.09
C LEU A 56 -6.18 3.39 -9.01
N GLU A 57 -6.19 2.58 -10.06
CA GLU A 57 -5.37 1.38 -10.19
C GLU A 57 -3.88 1.74 -10.06
N SER A 58 -3.41 2.69 -10.88
CA SER A 58 -2.02 3.14 -10.86
C SER A 58 -1.60 3.73 -9.51
N ALA A 59 -2.47 4.52 -8.87
CA ALA A 59 -2.19 5.08 -7.55
C ALA A 59 -2.05 3.99 -6.48
N THR A 60 -2.91 2.98 -6.54
CA THR A 60 -2.91 1.86 -5.58
C THR A 60 -1.67 0.97 -5.78
N GLU A 61 -1.31 0.64 -7.01
CA GLU A 61 -0.08 -0.09 -7.33
C GLU A 61 1.18 0.63 -6.81
N ARG A 62 1.26 1.94 -7.05
CA ARG A 62 2.37 2.77 -6.57
C ARG A 62 2.43 2.80 -5.04
N ALA A 63 1.28 2.91 -4.39
CA ALA A 63 1.21 2.88 -2.93
C ALA A 63 1.67 1.53 -2.37
N ILE A 64 1.26 0.41 -2.96
CA ILE A 64 1.71 -0.93 -2.58
C ILE A 64 3.23 -1.06 -2.72
N ALA A 65 3.79 -0.60 -3.84
CA ALA A 65 5.23 -0.62 -4.06
C ALA A 65 6.01 0.18 -3.01
N LEU A 66 5.52 1.37 -2.63
CA LEU A 66 6.12 2.18 -1.57
C LEU A 66 6.06 1.49 -0.21
N VAL A 67 4.95 0.82 0.10
CA VAL A 67 4.80 0.05 1.34
C VAL A 67 5.77 -1.14 1.38
N GLN A 68 5.94 -1.85 0.27
CA GLN A 68 6.92 -2.93 0.16
C GLN A 68 8.36 -2.43 0.32
N GLN A 69 8.68 -1.24 -0.22
CA GLN A 69 9.99 -0.60 -0.01
C GLN A 69 10.21 -0.22 1.46
N LEU A 70 9.17 0.30 2.13
CA LEU A 70 9.21 0.62 3.56
C LEU A 70 9.46 -0.64 4.40
N GLN A 71 8.78 -1.74 4.08
CA GLN A 71 8.96 -3.03 4.77
C GLN A 71 10.40 -3.55 4.63
N HIS A 72 10.99 -3.50 3.43
CA HIS A 72 12.39 -3.89 3.22
C HIS A 72 13.35 -3.02 4.05
N THR A 73 13.16 -1.70 4.00
CA THR A 73 14.00 -0.73 4.73
C THR A 73 13.99 -0.99 6.24
N VAL A 74 12.82 -1.34 6.78
CA VAL A 74 12.61 -1.54 8.22
C VAL A 74 13.08 -2.92 8.68
N ALA A 75 12.98 -3.94 7.82
CA ALA A 75 13.48 -5.28 8.09
C ALA A 75 15.01 -5.37 8.11
N GLY A 76 15.72 -4.33 7.62
CA GLY A 76 17.19 -4.34 7.53
C GLY A 76 17.71 -5.37 6.53
N VAL A 77 16.86 -5.80 5.58
CA VAL A 77 17.24 -6.66 4.47
C VAL A 77 17.81 -5.76 3.37
N PRO A 78 19.06 -5.98 2.92
CA PRO A 78 19.68 -5.17 1.87
C PRO A 78 18.95 -5.30 0.52
#